data_AF-A0AAN7VB67-F1
#
_entry.id   AF-A0AAN7VB67-F1
#
_cell.length_a   1.000
_cell.length_b   1.000
_cell.length_c   1.000
_cell.angle_alpha   90.00
_cell.angle_beta   90.00
_cell.angle_gamma   90.00
#
_symmetry.space_group_name_H-M   'P 1'
#
loop_
_entity.id
_entity.type
_entity.pdbx_description
1 polymer ?
#
loop_
_entity_poly.entity_id
_entity_poly.type
_entity_poly.pdbx_seq_one_letter_code
_entity_poly.pdbx_strand_id
1 'polypeptide(L)'
;MSDTFAVTQLPQDGAELKLQYERILQVLDLVIKKIKICVCLPNFLEHSPTILGNVAECEYIRGTSAKYLRQHSSSLANFKSGDGTMINNTNPKAAPKRKTPLALDSLKIDPDMTHIVEMLYKNRKVKNVAFEKYAHLSKAKYVHITDALKMMHQIMKEKSEINAIEQIMREKSLKRAFRENIEMRTHLQAKPVEPDENLFDKVNLLNRVFLKYSLKGCDQLESFDANQPPILVPREDSETRMLTVSAISLLRQSDLSNEAKTVTSQYDAVLSEHLKIEKKLRAKRLKFETKLVSWLNKFDADTYNEQEERMDVLRNSFKEQRAQFEQLWNEKLEESLALFRINRAARIIQRFWRKYRPPQQKKQKKKTKKKKKFKGPIGKAARKLARSDR
;
A
#
# COMPACT_ATOMS: atom_id res chain seq x y z
N MET A 1 -34.81 32.18 10.27
CA MET A 1 -34.42 30.80 9.91
C MET A 1 -33.46 30.92 8.74
N SER A 2 -32.17 30.95 9.03
CA SER A 2 -31.12 31.19 8.05
C SER A 2 -30.14 30.04 8.21
N ASP A 3 -30.28 29.02 7.36
CA ASP A 3 -29.37 27.88 7.34
C ASP A 3 -28.03 28.33 6.79
N THR A 4 -27.12 28.64 7.72
CA THR A 4 -25.72 28.85 7.44
C THR A 4 -25.09 27.51 7.05
N PHE A 5 -24.95 27.28 5.74
CA PHE A 5 -24.09 26.24 5.19
C PHE A 5 -22.63 26.52 5.58
N ALA A 6 -22.23 26.02 6.74
CA ALA A 6 -20.83 25.98 7.14
C ALA A 6 -20.13 24.94 6.26
N VAL A 7 -19.56 25.39 5.13
CA VAL A 7 -18.61 24.61 4.33
C VAL A 7 -17.40 24.34 5.23
N THR A 8 -17.43 23.20 5.90
CA THR A 8 -16.33 22.73 6.73
C THR A 8 -15.23 22.28 5.78
N GLN A 9 -14.33 23.18 5.43
CA GLN A 9 -13.11 22.81 4.72
C GLN A 9 -12.34 21.84 5.63
N LEU A 10 -12.38 20.55 5.26
CA LEU A 10 -11.56 19.53 5.89
C LEU A 10 -10.10 20.01 5.84
N PRO A 11 -9.35 19.99 6.95
CA PRO A 11 -7.93 20.28 6.95
C PRO A 11 -7.25 19.48 5.82
N GLN A 12 -6.34 20.10 5.05
CA GLN A 12 -5.66 19.44 3.92
C GLN A 12 -5.11 18.05 4.30
N ASP A 13 -4.61 17.91 5.53
CA ASP A 13 -4.10 16.66 6.11
C ASP A 13 -5.17 15.55 6.17
N GLY A 14 -6.45 15.88 6.37
CA GLY A 14 -7.55 14.92 6.43
C GLY A 14 -7.92 14.33 5.06
N ALA A 15 -7.80 15.14 3.99
CA ALA A 15 -8.05 14.68 2.63
C ALA A 15 -6.95 13.72 2.15
N GLU A 16 -5.69 14.01 2.47
CA GLU A 16 -4.57 13.12 2.16
C GLU A 16 -4.68 11.79 2.90
N LEU A 17 -5.03 11.82 4.20
CA LEU A 17 -5.23 10.61 5.00
C LEU A 17 -6.31 9.71 4.39
N LYS A 18 -7.44 10.29 3.98
CA LYS A 18 -8.54 9.57 3.32
C LYS A 18 -8.08 8.92 2.02
N LEU A 19 -7.31 9.63 1.19
CA LEU A 19 -6.74 9.10 -0.05
C LEU A 19 -5.79 7.92 0.22
N GLN A 20 -4.97 8.01 1.27
CA GLN A 20 -4.08 6.92 1.67
C GLN A 20 -4.87 5.68 2.13
N TYR A 21 -5.97 5.86 2.89
CA TYR A 21 -6.85 4.75 3.26
C TYR A 21 -7.50 4.07 2.05
N GLU A 22 -8.01 4.85 1.10
CA GLU A 22 -8.60 4.31 -0.13
C GLU A 22 -7.57 3.48 -0.92
N ARG A 23 -6.32 3.95 -1.02
CA ARG A 23 -5.23 3.18 -1.65
C ARG A 23 -4.96 1.87 -0.92
N ILE A 24 -4.93 1.87 0.41
CA ILE A 24 -4.71 0.66 1.21
C ILE A 24 -5.85 -0.35 0.99
N LEU A 25 -7.11 0.10 1.00
CA LEU A 25 -8.26 -0.76 0.74
C LEU A 25 -8.21 -1.38 -0.67
N GLN A 26 -7.83 -0.60 -1.69
CA GLN A 26 -7.65 -1.09 -3.05
C GLN A 26 -6.54 -2.15 -3.16
N VAL A 27 -5.41 -1.93 -2.46
CA VAL A 27 -4.32 -2.93 -2.39
C VAL A 27 -4.82 -4.20 -1.72
N LEU A 28 -5.58 -4.09 -0.62
CA LEU A 28 -6.13 -5.24 0.09
C LEU A 28 -7.14 -6.01 -0.78
N ASP A 29 -7.99 -5.32 -1.53
CA ASP A 29 -8.90 -5.93 -2.50
C ASP A 29 -8.15 -6.70 -3.59
N LEU A 30 -7.05 -6.12 -4.09
CA LEU A 30 -6.19 -6.77 -5.07
C LEU A 30 -5.53 -8.03 -4.48
N VAL A 31 -5.06 -7.96 -3.24
CA VAL A 31 -4.47 -9.08 -2.51
C VAL A 31 -5.50 -10.20 -2.32
N ILE A 32 -6.72 -9.88 -1.87
CA ILE A 32 -7.81 -10.86 -1.72
C ILE A 32 -8.09 -11.55 -3.06
N LYS A 33 -8.18 -10.78 -4.15
CA LYS A 33 -8.41 -11.31 -5.50
C LYS A 33 -7.29 -12.26 -5.94
N LYS A 34 -6.02 -11.88 -5.73
CA LYS A 34 -4.86 -12.71 -6.07
C LYS A 34 -4.80 -13.98 -5.21
N ILE A 35 -5.07 -13.88 -3.91
CA ILE A 35 -5.11 -15.03 -3.00
C ILE A 35 -6.21 -16.01 -3.42
N LYS A 36 -7.39 -15.54 -3.83
CA LYS A 36 -8.43 -16.44 -4.36
C LYS A 36 -7.93 -17.27 -5.54
N ILE A 37 -7.17 -16.65 -6.45
CA ILE A 37 -6.56 -17.35 -7.59
C ILE A 37 -5.51 -18.36 -7.12
N CYS A 38 -4.61 -17.96 -6.20
CA CYS A 38 -3.59 -18.85 -5.64
C CYS A 38 -4.20 -20.08 -4.96
N VAL A 39 -5.32 -19.90 -4.26
CA VAL A 39 -6.02 -20.99 -3.56
C VAL A 39 -6.66 -21.97 -4.54
N CYS A 40 -7.15 -21.50 -5.69
CA CYS A 40 -7.69 -22.35 -6.75
C CYS A 40 -6.62 -22.97 -7.66
N LEU A 41 -5.34 -22.56 -7.53
CA LEU A 41 -4.25 -23.00 -8.39
C LEU A 41 -4.12 -24.52 -8.50
N PRO A 42 -4.21 -25.33 -7.42
CA PRO A 42 -4.12 -26.79 -7.54
C PRO A 42 -5.18 -27.37 -8.47
N ASN A 43 -6.42 -26.89 -8.38
CA ASN A 43 -7.51 -27.36 -9.22
C ASN A 43 -7.33 -26.93 -10.67
N PHE A 44 -6.80 -25.72 -10.91
CA PHE A 44 -6.43 -25.30 -12.27
C PHE A 44 -5.31 -26.17 -12.86
N LEU A 45 -4.38 -26.65 -12.03
CA LEU A 45 -3.30 -27.53 -12.48
C LEU A 45 -3.79 -28.95 -12.82
N GLU A 46 -4.85 -29.42 -12.16
CA GLU A 46 -5.48 -30.72 -12.41
C GLU A 46 -6.36 -30.71 -13.67
N HIS A 47 -7.09 -29.61 -13.93
CA HIS A 47 -8.06 -29.50 -15.03
C HIS A 47 -7.50 -28.69 -16.23
N SER A 48 -6.17 -28.65 -16.36
CA SER A 48 -5.36 -27.57 -16.97
C SER A 48 -5.59 -27.12 -18.41
N PRO A 49 -5.85 -27.95 -19.42
CA PRO A 49 -5.66 -27.48 -20.79
C PRO A 49 -6.74 -26.49 -21.26
N THR A 50 -7.98 -26.62 -20.81
CA THR A 50 -9.11 -25.85 -21.35
C THR A 50 -9.19 -24.41 -20.82
N ILE A 51 -8.79 -24.19 -19.57
CA ILE A 51 -8.94 -22.89 -18.91
C ILE A 51 -7.77 -21.95 -19.22
N LEU A 52 -6.55 -22.49 -19.19
CA LEU A 52 -5.31 -21.72 -19.39
C LEU A 52 -5.05 -21.42 -20.87
N GLY A 53 -5.55 -22.25 -21.80
CA GLY A 53 -5.54 -21.99 -23.24
C GLY A 53 -4.20 -22.22 -23.95
N ASN A 54 -3.07 -22.19 -23.23
CA ASN A 54 -1.74 -22.43 -23.76
C ASN A 54 -1.03 -23.55 -22.99
N VAL A 55 -0.68 -24.63 -23.69
CA VAL A 55 -0.02 -25.81 -23.09
C VAL A 55 1.35 -25.46 -22.50
N ALA A 56 2.10 -24.57 -23.16
CA ALA A 56 3.43 -24.16 -22.69
C ALA A 56 3.38 -23.40 -21.37
N GLU A 57 2.39 -22.52 -21.20
CA GLU A 57 2.17 -21.80 -19.93
C GLU A 57 1.78 -22.75 -18.80
N CYS A 58 0.94 -23.76 -19.09
CA CYS A 58 0.60 -24.80 -18.11
C CYS A 58 1.83 -25.56 -17.61
N GLU A 59 2.72 -25.97 -18.52
CA GLU A 59 3.95 -26.68 -18.17
C GLU A 59 4.90 -25.81 -17.34
N TYR A 60 5.04 -24.54 -17.73
CA TYR A 60 5.83 -23.57 -16.97
C TYR A 60 5.28 -23.38 -15.55
N ILE A 61 3.96 -23.11 -15.40
CA ILE A 61 3.34 -22.94 -14.07
C ILE A 61 3.52 -24.19 -13.23
N ARG A 62 3.28 -25.39 -13.81
CA ARG A 62 3.41 -26.66 -13.11
C ARG A 62 4.84 -26.92 -12.66
N GLY A 63 5.82 -26.70 -13.53
CA GLY A 63 7.24 -26.89 -13.24
C GLY A 63 7.72 -25.98 -12.12
N THR A 64 7.40 -24.68 -12.20
CA THR A 64 7.78 -23.70 -11.18
C THR A 64 7.06 -23.95 -9.85
N SER A 65 5.76 -24.26 -9.88
CA SER A 65 5.00 -24.58 -8.65
C SER A 65 5.56 -25.83 -7.96
N ALA A 66 5.95 -26.85 -8.72
CA ALA A 66 6.58 -28.05 -8.19
C ALA A 66 7.96 -27.76 -7.59
N LYS A 67 8.77 -26.90 -8.23
CA LYS A 67 10.07 -26.44 -7.72
C LYS A 67 9.89 -25.69 -6.40
N TYR A 68 8.95 -24.77 -6.33
CA TYR A 68 8.63 -24.00 -5.13
C TYR A 68 8.21 -24.91 -3.96
N LEU A 69 7.30 -25.86 -4.22
CA LEU A 69 6.87 -26.83 -3.21
C LEU A 69 8.05 -27.66 -2.67
N ARG A 70 8.97 -28.12 -3.53
CA ARG A 70 10.15 -28.89 -3.11
C ARG A 70 11.11 -28.06 -2.24
N GLN A 71 11.32 -26.79 -2.59
CA GLN A 71 12.20 -25.89 -1.84
C GLN A 71 11.64 -25.58 -0.44
N HIS A 72 10.32 -25.44 -0.31
CA HIS A 72 9.70 -25.07 0.96
C HIS A 72 9.24 -26.27 1.80
N SER A 73 9.08 -27.47 1.23
CA SER A 73 8.73 -28.67 1.99
C SER A 73 9.80 -29.06 3.02
N SER A 74 11.09 -28.85 2.70
CA SER A 74 12.19 -29.10 3.64
C SER A 74 12.24 -28.06 4.78
N SER A 75 11.89 -26.81 4.48
CA SER A 75 11.82 -25.74 5.48
C SER A 75 10.62 -25.90 6.43
N LEU A 76 9.46 -26.33 5.91
CA LEU A 76 8.25 -26.61 6.71
C LEU A 76 8.39 -27.84 7.61
N ALA A 77 9.20 -28.83 7.21
CA ALA A 77 9.48 -30.00 8.05
C ALA A 77 10.17 -29.61 9.36
N ASN A 78 11.06 -28.61 9.33
CA ASN A 78 11.76 -28.11 10.52
C ASN A 78 10.85 -27.32 11.49
N PHE A 79 9.68 -26.87 11.04
CA PHE A 79 8.70 -26.20 11.91
C PHE A 79 7.81 -27.18 12.69
N LYS A 80 7.69 -28.44 12.24
CA LYS A 80 6.80 -29.43 12.87
C LYS A 80 7.47 -30.27 13.96
N SER A 81 8.79 -30.22 14.08
CA SER A 81 9.56 -30.93 15.12
C SER A 81 9.81 -30.10 16.39
N GLY A 82 9.22 -28.91 16.49
CA GLY A 82 9.05 -28.22 17.77
C GLY A 82 7.99 -28.93 18.59
N ASP A 83 8.37 -30.02 19.25
CA ASP A 83 7.56 -30.76 20.21
C ASP A 83 6.92 -29.77 21.18
N GLY A 84 5.59 -29.77 21.19
CA GLY A 84 4.75 -28.84 21.94
C GLY A 84 4.75 -29.17 23.42
N THR A 85 5.92 -29.24 24.05
CA THR A 85 6.01 -29.24 25.50
C THR A 85 5.54 -27.86 25.96
N MET A 86 4.27 -27.81 26.36
CA MET A 86 3.67 -26.70 27.09
C MET A 86 4.53 -26.46 28.34
N ILE A 87 5.51 -25.56 28.25
CA ILE A 87 6.22 -25.05 29.42
C ILE A 87 5.19 -24.23 30.20
N ASN A 88 4.51 -24.89 31.15
CA ASN A 88 3.76 -24.26 32.22
C ASN A 88 4.75 -23.48 33.09
N ASN A 89 5.14 -22.29 32.62
CA ASN A 89 6.02 -21.39 33.33
C ASN A 89 5.17 -20.57 34.31
N THR A 90 4.89 -21.15 35.47
CA THR A 90 4.14 -20.52 36.58
C THR A 90 4.97 -19.52 37.37
N ASN A 91 5.98 -18.88 36.76
CA ASN A 91 6.86 -17.94 37.44
C ASN A 91 6.55 -16.48 37.04
N PRO A 92 5.84 -15.68 37.86
CA PRO A 92 5.27 -14.39 37.46
C PRO A 92 6.26 -13.21 37.55
N LYS A 93 7.58 -13.45 37.55
CA LYS A 93 8.59 -12.39 37.77
C LYS A 93 9.62 -12.19 36.65
N ALA A 94 9.55 -12.93 35.55
CA ALA A 94 10.42 -12.69 34.40
C ALA A 94 9.76 -11.71 33.42
N ALA A 95 10.30 -10.50 33.31
CA ALA A 95 9.88 -9.51 32.32
C ALA A 95 9.80 -10.15 30.92
N PRO A 96 8.69 -9.95 30.18
CA PRO A 96 8.52 -10.58 28.87
C PRO A 96 9.65 -10.12 27.95
N LYS A 97 10.54 -11.05 27.60
CA LYS A 97 11.53 -10.84 26.54
C LYS A 97 10.73 -10.47 25.29
N ARG A 98 10.78 -9.18 24.91
CA ARG A 98 10.19 -8.68 23.67
C ARG A 98 10.75 -9.54 22.55
N LYS A 99 9.90 -10.41 21.98
CA LYS A 99 10.21 -11.09 20.73
C LYS A 99 10.48 -9.97 19.74
N THR A 100 11.74 -9.84 19.32
CA THR A 100 12.11 -8.92 18.24
C THR A 100 11.17 -9.23 17.08
N PRO A 101 10.46 -8.23 16.54
CA PRO A 101 9.59 -8.46 15.39
C PRO A 101 10.45 -9.12 14.31
N LEU A 102 10.01 -10.27 13.79
CA LEU A 102 10.65 -10.90 12.65
C LEU A 102 10.81 -9.82 11.59
N ALA A 103 12.06 -9.46 11.26
CA ALA A 103 12.33 -8.48 10.23
C ALA A 103 11.69 -8.96 8.93
N LEU A 104 10.74 -8.18 8.42
CA LEU A 104 10.01 -8.46 7.19
C LEU A 104 10.96 -8.69 6.00
N ASP A 105 12.17 -8.14 6.08
CA ASP A 105 13.27 -8.25 5.11
C ASP A 105 13.79 -9.69 4.92
N SER A 106 13.40 -10.63 5.77
CA SER A 106 13.77 -12.05 5.64
C SER A 106 12.81 -12.87 4.76
N LEU A 107 11.65 -12.32 4.37
CA LEU A 107 10.75 -12.96 3.41
C LEU A 107 11.34 -12.85 2.00
N LYS A 108 12.12 -13.88 1.60
CA LYS A 108 12.53 -14.05 0.20
C LYS A 108 11.29 -14.29 -0.66
N ILE A 109 10.82 -13.23 -1.31
CA ILE A 109 9.74 -13.32 -2.31
C ILE A 109 10.31 -14.01 -3.54
N ASP A 110 9.72 -15.14 -3.93
CA ASP A 110 10.09 -15.83 -5.17
C ASP A 110 9.55 -15.03 -6.37
N PRO A 111 10.42 -14.50 -7.25
CA PRO A 111 10.00 -13.72 -8.41
C PRO A 111 9.22 -14.55 -9.42
N ASP A 112 9.53 -15.85 -9.56
CA ASP A 112 8.88 -16.74 -10.52
C ASP A 112 7.43 -17.02 -10.08
N MET A 113 7.22 -17.28 -8.78
CA MET A 113 5.86 -17.45 -8.24
C MET A 113 5.04 -16.17 -8.33
N THR A 114 5.68 -15.01 -8.12
CA THR A 114 5.01 -13.71 -8.28
C THR A 114 4.56 -13.50 -9.73
N HIS A 115 5.43 -13.84 -10.69
CA HIS A 115 5.12 -13.77 -12.12
C HIS A 115 3.96 -14.69 -12.50
N ILE A 116 3.92 -15.92 -11.95
CA ILE A 116 2.82 -16.86 -12.17
C ILE A 116 1.49 -16.30 -11.67
N VAL A 117 1.45 -15.74 -10.46
CA VAL A 117 0.22 -15.15 -9.91
C VAL A 117 -0.25 -13.96 -10.77
N GLU A 118 0.66 -13.12 -11.23
CA GLU A 118 0.38 -12.02 -12.18
C GLU A 118 -0.19 -12.55 -13.50
N MET A 119 0.43 -13.58 -14.08
CA MET A 119 0.00 -14.18 -15.33
C MET A 119 -1.42 -14.76 -15.21
N LEU A 120 -1.70 -15.49 -14.14
CA LEU A 120 -3.02 -16.05 -13.84
C LEU A 120 -4.06 -14.95 -13.58
N TYR A 121 -3.68 -13.86 -12.90
CA TYR A 121 -4.57 -12.73 -12.64
C TYR A 121 -4.93 -11.95 -13.92
N LYS A 122 -4.01 -11.86 -14.87
CA LYS A 122 -4.24 -11.23 -16.19
C LYS A 122 -5.11 -12.09 -17.10
N ASN A 123 -5.13 -13.42 -16.92
CA ASN A 123 -5.98 -14.31 -17.70
C ASN A 123 -7.46 -14.19 -17.27
N ARG A 124 -8.28 -13.56 -18.13
CA ARG A 124 -9.70 -13.29 -17.86
C ARG A 124 -10.52 -14.55 -17.60
N LYS A 125 -10.22 -15.67 -18.27
CA LYS A 125 -10.95 -16.94 -18.09
C LYS A 125 -10.69 -17.52 -16.70
N VAL A 126 -9.41 -17.60 -16.31
CA VAL A 126 -9.00 -18.06 -14.98
C VAL A 126 -9.62 -17.19 -13.89
N LYS A 127 -9.55 -15.87 -14.07
CA LYS A 127 -10.10 -14.89 -13.13
C LYS A 127 -11.61 -15.07 -12.91
N ASN A 128 -12.39 -15.22 -13.98
CA ASN A 128 -13.85 -15.41 -13.87
C ASN A 128 -14.18 -16.73 -13.16
N VAL A 129 -13.53 -17.84 -13.56
CA VAL A 129 -13.75 -19.15 -12.93
C VAL A 129 -13.34 -19.13 -11.46
N ALA A 130 -12.21 -18.51 -11.12
CA ALA A 130 -11.72 -18.37 -9.76
C ALA A 130 -12.70 -17.58 -8.87
N PHE A 131 -13.41 -16.59 -9.42
CA PHE A 131 -14.32 -15.75 -8.63
C PHE A 131 -15.73 -16.31 -8.53
N GLU A 132 -16.26 -16.90 -9.61
CA GLU A 132 -17.59 -17.51 -9.62
C GLU A 132 -17.62 -18.81 -8.83
N LYS A 133 -16.59 -19.65 -8.98
CA LYS A 133 -16.54 -21.00 -8.40
C LYS A 133 -15.59 -21.12 -7.22
N TYR A 134 -15.17 -20.00 -6.62
CA TYR A 134 -14.20 -19.98 -5.52
C TYR A 134 -14.54 -20.98 -4.40
N ALA A 135 -15.80 -20.99 -3.97
CA ALA A 135 -16.25 -21.82 -2.85
C ALA A 135 -16.13 -23.33 -3.15
N HIS A 136 -16.32 -23.72 -4.42
CA HIS A 136 -16.26 -25.13 -4.84
C HIS A 136 -14.83 -25.57 -5.17
N LEU A 137 -13.98 -24.66 -5.63
CA LEU A 137 -12.62 -24.95 -6.06
C LEU A 137 -11.58 -24.80 -4.94
N SER A 138 -11.97 -24.29 -3.78
CA SER A 138 -11.06 -24.06 -2.66
C SER A 138 -11.17 -25.19 -1.64
N LYS A 139 -10.04 -25.66 -1.10
CA LYS A 139 -10.09 -26.52 0.10
C LYS A 139 -10.61 -25.69 1.27
N ALA A 140 -11.49 -26.27 2.10
CA ALA A 140 -12.12 -25.57 3.23
C ALA A 140 -11.14 -24.76 4.11
N LYS A 141 -9.93 -25.28 4.34
CA LYS A 141 -8.87 -24.61 5.12
C LYS A 141 -8.45 -23.24 4.56
N TYR A 142 -8.44 -23.07 3.24
CA TYR A 142 -8.00 -21.81 2.61
C TYR A 142 -9.12 -20.79 2.47
N VAL A 143 -10.38 -21.23 2.47
CA VAL A 143 -11.55 -20.35 2.49
C VAL A 143 -11.51 -19.43 3.71
N HIS A 144 -11.16 -19.97 4.88
CA HIS A 144 -11.01 -19.21 6.12
C HIS A 144 -10.00 -18.06 6.00
N ILE A 145 -8.90 -18.24 5.26
CA ILE A 145 -7.90 -17.18 5.09
C ILE A 145 -8.49 -16.03 4.27
N THR A 146 -9.16 -16.35 3.16
CA THR A 146 -9.82 -15.29 2.36
C THR A 146 -10.94 -14.60 3.13
N ASP A 147 -11.69 -15.31 3.96
CA ASP A 147 -12.76 -14.72 4.75
C ASP A 147 -12.21 -13.86 5.89
N ALA A 148 -11.12 -14.28 6.54
CA ALA A 148 -10.40 -13.45 7.49
C ALA A 148 -9.88 -12.15 6.85
N LEU A 149 -9.35 -12.22 5.62
CA LEU A 149 -8.91 -11.02 4.89
C LEU A 149 -10.08 -10.11 4.48
N LYS A 150 -11.24 -10.67 4.09
CA LYS A 150 -12.45 -9.86 3.85
C LYS A 150 -12.95 -9.21 5.13
N MET A 151 -12.92 -9.92 6.25
CA MET A 151 -13.30 -9.37 7.55
C MET A 151 -12.35 -8.24 7.95
N MET A 152 -11.04 -8.42 7.74
CA MET A 152 -10.05 -7.36 7.94
C MET A 152 -10.32 -6.16 7.04
N HIS A 153 -10.62 -6.38 5.76
CA HIS A 153 -11.00 -5.32 4.81
C HIS A 153 -12.23 -4.55 5.28
N GLN A 154 -13.29 -5.26 5.71
CA GLN A 154 -14.51 -4.66 6.23
C GLN A 154 -14.24 -3.83 7.49
N ILE A 155 -13.45 -4.36 8.43
CA ILE A 155 -13.04 -3.62 9.64
C ILE A 155 -12.24 -2.37 9.26
N MET A 156 -11.31 -2.46 8.31
CA MET A 156 -10.52 -1.31 7.86
C MET A 156 -11.38 -0.26 7.17
N LYS A 157 -12.38 -0.68 6.38
CA LYS A 157 -13.34 0.21 5.75
C LYS A 157 -14.17 0.96 6.79
N GLU A 158 -14.77 0.25 7.74
CA GLU A 158 -15.52 0.84 8.85
C GLU A 158 -14.65 1.80 9.68
N LYS A 159 -13.39 1.43 9.94
CA LYS A 159 -12.45 2.28 10.67
C LYS A 159 -12.01 3.52 9.90
N SER A 160 -11.99 3.47 8.57
CA SER A 160 -11.65 4.62 7.73
C SER A 160 -12.77 5.66 7.64
N GLU A 161 -14.02 5.24 7.88
CA GLU A 161 -15.19 6.12 7.90
C GLU A 161 -15.30 6.91 9.22
N ILE A 162 -14.71 6.40 10.30
CA ILE A 162 -14.75 7.04 11.62
C ILE A 162 -13.67 8.13 11.68
N ASN A 163 -14.09 9.38 11.85
CA ASN A 163 -13.16 10.51 12.01
C ASN A 163 -12.34 10.34 13.30
N ALA A 164 -11.08 10.76 13.31
CA ALA A 164 -10.23 10.73 14.51
C ALA A 164 -10.90 11.42 15.72
N ILE A 165 -11.65 12.50 15.47
CA ILE A 165 -12.43 13.19 16.50
C ILE A 165 -13.55 12.30 17.04
N GLU A 166 -14.30 11.61 16.18
CA GLU A 166 -15.35 10.66 16.59
C GLU A 166 -14.78 9.49 17.37
N GLN A 167 -13.61 8.96 16.97
CA GLN A 167 -12.93 7.89 17.68
C GLN A 167 -12.54 8.34 19.11
N ILE A 168 -11.99 9.55 19.27
CA ILE A 168 -11.65 10.12 20.58
C ILE A 168 -12.92 10.33 21.43
N MET A 169 -13.99 10.82 20.83
CA MET A 169 -15.28 11.01 21.51
C MET A 169 -15.88 9.68 21.96
N ARG A 170 -15.82 8.65 21.11
CA ARG A 170 -16.25 7.29 21.42
C ARG A 170 -15.42 6.70 22.55
N GLU A 171 -14.09 6.86 22.53
CA GLU A 171 -13.21 6.38 23.60
C GLU A 171 -13.48 7.10 24.93
N LYS A 172 -13.69 8.43 24.90
CA LYS A 172 -14.08 9.20 26.10
C LYS A 172 -15.42 8.74 26.67
N SER A 173 -16.41 8.51 25.81
CA SER A 173 -17.72 7.97 26.19
C SER A 173 -17.58 6.59 26.82
N LEU A 174 -16.78 5.70 26.22
CA LEU A 174 -16.57 4.34 26.72
C LEU A 174 -15.83 4.32 28.07
N LYS A 175 -14.83 5.19 28.25
CA LYS A 175 -14.15 5.39 29.54
C LYS A 175 -15.07 5.98 30.60
N ARG A 176 -16.00 6.86 30.22
CA ARG A 176 -17.02 7.38 31.14
C ARG A 176 -17.97 6.27 31.57
N ALA A 177 -18.56 5.54 30.63
CA ALA A 177 -19.45 4.42 30.91
C ALA A 177 -18.76 3.32 31.75
N PHE A 178 -17.48 3.06 31.51
CA PHE A 178 -16.70 2.10 32.31
C PHE A 178 -16.51 2.58 33.75
N ARG A 179 -16.20 3.86 33.96
CA ARG A 179 -16.10 4.44 35.31
C ARG A 179 -17.43 4.41 36.05
N GLU A 180 -18.50 4.82 35.38
CA GLU A 180 -19.87 4.73 35.93
C GLU A 180 -20.24 3.28 36.28
N ASN A 181 -19.85 2.30 35.46
CA ASN A 181 -20.08 0.89 35.76
C ASN A 181 -19.31 0.43 37.00
N ILE A 182 -18.05 0.86 37.16
CA ILE A 182 -17.26 0.58 38.36
C ILE A 182 -17.91 1.21 39.58
N GLU A 183 -18.28 2.49 39.51
CA GLU A 183 -18.95 3.20 40.61
C GLU A 183 -20.26 2.51 41.01
N MET A 184 -21.08 2.10 40.04
CA MET A 184 -22.29 1.32 40.27
C MET A 184 -22.00 -0.04 40.92
N ARG A 185 -20.98 -0.76 40.46
CA ARG A 185 -20.56 -2.03 41.08
C ARG A 185 -20.08 -1.82 42.52
N THR A 186 -19.32 -0.76 42.78
CA THR A 186 -18.88 -0.43 44.14
C THR A 186 -20.06 -0.05 45.03
N HIS A 187 -21.05 0.69 44.51
CA HIS A 187 -22.27 1.00 45.25
C HIS A 187 -23.10 -0.26 45.55
N LEU A 188 -23.20 -1.19 44.60
CA LEU A 188 -23.87 -2.47 44.78
C LEU A 188 -23.16 -3.39 45.78
N GLN A 189 -21.82 -3.34 45.85
CA GLN A 189 -21.03 -4.13 46.80
C GLN A 189 -20.94 -3.49 48.19
N ALA A 190 -20.96 -2.16 48.28
CA ALA A 190 -20.88 -1.42 49.54
C ALA A 190 -22.21 -1.41 50.31
N LYS A 191 -23.34 -1.63 49.63
CA LYS A 191 -24.58 -2.00 50.30
C LYS A 191 -24.49 -3.49 50.65
N PRO A 192 -24.33 -3.87 51.93
CA PRO A 192 -24.57 -5.26 52.29
C PRO A 192 -25.98 -5.59 51.81
N VAL A 193 -26.10 -6.58 50.94
CA VAL A 193 -27.38 -7.19 50.61
C VAL A 193 -27.77 -7.93 51.88
N GLU A 194 -28.34 -7.20 52.84
CA GLU A 194 -29.21 -7.78 53.84
C GLU A 194 -30.28 -8.53 53.04
N PRO A 195 -30.37 -9.86 53.14
CA PRO A 195 -31.46 -10.60 52.54
C PRO A 195 -32.71 -10.21 53.33
N ASP A 196 -33.29 -9.07 52.99
CA ASP A 196 -34.62 -8.69 53.44
C ASP A 196 -35.54 -9.70 52.73
N GLU A 197 -35.89 -10.79 53.42
CA GLU A 197 -36.82 -11.83 52.91
C GLU A 197 -38.15 -11.21 52.47
N ASN A 198 -38.43 -9.98 52.95
CA ASN A 198 -39.57 -9.18 52.57
C ASN A 198 -39.30 -8.16 51.45
N LEU A 199 -38.11 -8.11 50.83
CA LEU A 199 -37.82 -7.12 49.78
C LEU A 199 -38.69 -7.38 48.55
N PHE A 200 -38.92 -8.65 48.21
CA PHE A 200 -39.79 -9.04 47.11
C PHE A 200 -41.24 -8.61 47.38
N ASP A 201 -41.72 -8.81 48.61
CA ASP A 201 -43.06 -8.40 49.04
C ASP A 201 -43.19 -6.88 49.17
N LYS A 202 -42.16 -6.18 49.64
CA LYS A 202 -42.09 -4.71 49.68
C LYS A 202 -42.10 -4.12 48.27
N VAL A 203 -41.35 -4.68 47.32
CA VAL A 203 -41.34 -4.23 45.92
C VAL A 203 -42.69 -4.48 45.27
N ASN A 204 -43.32 -5.63 45.51
CA ASN A 204 -44.68 -5.91 45.02
C ASN A 204 -45.74 -5.01 45.66
N LEU A 205 -45.61 -4.70 46.96
CA LEU A 205 -46.47 -3.76 47.65
C LEU A 205 -46.27 -2.33 47.12
N LEU A 206 -45.03 -1.90 46.92
CA LEU A 206 -44.70 -0.59 46.35
C LEU A 206 -45.24 -0.47 44.92
N ASN A 207 -45.11 -1.51 44.10
CA ASN A 207 -45.68 -1.54 42.75
C ASN A 207 -47.21 -1.50 42.77
N ARG A 208 -47.87 -2.19 43.70
CA ARG A 208 -49.33 -2.08 43.89
C ARG A 208 -49.75 -0.69 44.33
N VAL A 209 -49.01 -0.09 45.26
CA VAL A 209 -49.27 1.28 45.75
C VAL A 209 -49.03 2.28 44.62
N PHE A 210 -47.94 2.15 43.87
CA PHE A 210 -47.63 2.98 42.72
C PHE A 210 -48.71 2.87 41.65
N LEU A 211 -49.13 1.66 41.26
CA LEU A 211 -50.26 1.46 40.35
C LEU A 211 -51.54 2.11 40.88
N LYS A 212 -51.83 1.99 42.18
CA LYS A 212 -53.00 2.60 42.81
C LYS A 212 -52.94 4.14 42.79
N TYR A 213 -51.76 4.74 42.99
CA TYR A 213 -51.56 6.18 42.91
C TYR A 213 -51.49 6.69 41.47
N SER A 214 -50.98 5.93 40.51
CA SER A 214 -51.03 6.27 39.09
C SER A 214 -52.47 6.21 38.56
N LEU A 215 -53.26 5.22 38.97
CA LEU A 215 -54.69 5.15 38.69
C LEU A 215 -55.45 6.31 39.36
N LYS A 216 -55.24 6.54 40.66
CA LYS A 216 -55.82 7.70 41.35
C LYS A 216 -55.35 9.05 40.80
N GLY A 217 -54.13 9.14 40.28
CA GLY A 217 -53.59 10.35 39.65
C GLY A 217 -54.26 10.63 38.30
N CYS A 218 -54.61 9.58 37.55
CA CYS A 218 -55.44 9.70 36.35
C CYS A 218 -56.88 10.11 36.72
N ASP A 219 -57.49 9.50 37.74
CA ASP A 219 -58.82 9.89 38.23
C ASP A 219 -58.84 11.31 38.84
N GLN A 220 -57.74 11.72 39.50
CA GLN A 220 -57.59 13.05 40.08
C GLN A 220 -57.36 14.11 38.99
N LEU A 221 -56.61 13.83 37.93
CA LEU A 221 -56.43 14.75 36.80
C LEU A 221 -57.73 14.95 35.99
N GLU A 222 -58.63 13.96 35.91
CA GLU A 222 -59.97 14.14 35.32
C GLU A 222 -60.95 14.88 36.24
N SER A 223 -60.72 14.87 37.56
CA SER A 223 -61.57 15.56 38.55
C SER A 223 -61.03 16.94 39.01
N PHE A 224 -59.78 17.28 38.68
CA PHE A 224 -59.11 18.51 39.14
C PHE A 224 -59.55 19.79 38.43
N ASP A 225 -60.39 19.70 37.38
CA ASP A 225 -60.89 20.86 36.64
C ASP A 225 -62.24 21.39 37.16
N ALA A 226 -62.81 20.80 38.22
CA ALA A 226 -64.16 21.14 38.64
C ALA A 226 -64.29 21.88 39.98
N ASN A 227 -63.41 21.72 40.97
CA ASN A 227 -63.63 22.33 42.29
C ASN A 227 -62.33 22.51 43.11
N GLN A 228 -61.74 23.71 43.12
CA GLN A 228 -60.87 24.13 44.22
C GLN A 228 -61.39 25.40 44.91
N PRO A 229 -61.53 25.40 46.25
CA PRO A 229 -61.72 26.61 47.05
C PRO A 229 -60.39 27.40 47.16
N PRO A 230 -60.44 28.71 47.42
CA PRO A 230 -59.26 29.56 47.43
C PRO A 230 -58.36 29.24 48.62
N ILE A 231 -57.11 28.90 48.33
CA ILE A 231 -56.06 28.67 49.32
C ILE A 231 -55.69 30.03 49.95
N LEU A 232 -56.34 30.37 51.06
CA LEU A 232 -55.97 31.49 51.93
C LEU A 232 -54.93 31.01 52.96
N VAL A 233 -53.68 30.86 52.51
CA VAL A 233 -52.52 30.85 53.41
C VAL A 233 -52.22 32.31 53.79
N PRO A 234 -51.75 32.62 55.03
CA PRO A 234 -51.46 33.99 55.44
C PRO A 234 -50.52 34.69 54.46
N ARG A 235 -51.01 35.78 53.86
CA ARG A 235 -50.37 36.50 52.75
C ARG A 235 -48.98 37.06 53.10
N GLU A 236 -48.76 37.39 54.37
CA GLU A 236 -47.52 37.98 54.89
C GLU A 236 -46.32 36.99 54.91
N ASP A 237 -46.56 35.72 55.24
CA ASP A 237 -45.52 34.68 55.21
C ASP A 237 -45.12 34.31 53.77
N SER A 238 -46.06 34.46 52.84
CA SER A 238 -45.81 34.28 51.40
C SER A 238 -44.91 35.38 50.85
N GLU A 239 -45.19 36.65 51.21
CA GLU A 239 -44.42 37.80 50.73
C GLU A 239 -42.99 37.80 51.27
N THR A 240 -42.78 37.50 52.56
CA THR A 240 -41.44 37.39 53.16
C THR A 240 -40.63 36.23 52.56
N ARG A 241 -41.26 35.07 52.30
CA ARG A 241 -40.62 33.97 51.56
C ARG A 241 -40.28 34.35 50.13
N MET A 242 -41.15 35.07 49.44
CA MET A 242 -40.89 35.52 48.07
C MET A 242 -39.71 36.50 48.01
N LEU A 243 -39.61 37.43 48.96
CA LEU A 243 -38.47 38.36 49.05
C LEU A 243 -37.15 37.65 49.33
N THR A 244 -37.14 36.68 50.25
CA THR A 244 -35.93 35.89 50.54
C THR A 244 -35.51 35.03 49.35
N VAL A 245 -36.44 34.38 48.66
CA VAL A 245 -36.17 33.62 47.42
C VAL A 245 -35.64 34.55 46.33
N SER A 246 -36.21 35.75 46.17
CA SER A 246 -35.74 36.74 45.21
C SER A 246 -34.31 37.20 45.51
N ALA A 247 -34.00 37.50 46.78
CA ALA A 247 -32.65 37.87 47.20
C ALA A 247 -31.63 36.74 46.96
N ILE A 248 -31.99 35.49 47.29
CA ILE A 248 -31.16 34.31 47.01
C ILE A 248 -30.97 34.14 45.50
N SER A 249 -32.02 34.36 44.70
CA SER A 249 -31.94 34.27 43.24
C SER A 249 -31.00 35.32 42.65
N LEU A 250 -31.06 36.56 43.13
CA LEU A 250 -30.15 37.63 42.70
C LEU A 250 -28.69 37.32 43.05
N LEU A 251 -28.44 36.80 44.24
CA LEU A 251 -27.09 36.39 44.67
C LEU A 251 -26.57 35.26 43.77
N ARG A 252 -27.40 34.24 43.51
CA ARG A 252 -27.07 33.14 42.60
C ARG A 252 -26.81 33.61 41.16
N GLN A 253 -27.56 34.60 40.68
CA GLN A 253 -27.35 35.18 39.36
C GLN A 253 -26.01 35.92 39.27
N SER A 254 -25.62 36.64 40.34
CA SER A 254 -24.31 37.27 40.45
C SER A 254 -23.18 36.23 40.44
N ASP A 255 -23.33 35.14 41.21
CA ASP A 255 -22.34 34.05 41.29
C ASP A 255 -22.15 33.37 39.93
N LEU A 256 -23.25 33.02 39.25
CA LEU A 256 -23.20 32.43 37.91
C LEU A 256 -22.56 33.37 36.88
N SER A 257 -22.84 34.67 36.97
CA SER A 257 -22.18 35.68 36.12
C SER A 257 -20.67 35.74 36.38
N ASN A 258 -20.23 35.66 37.63
CA ASN A 258 -18.81 35.67 37.99
C ASN A 258 -18.10 34.36 37.59
N GLU A 259 -18.79 33.22 37.73
CA GLU A 259 -18.31 31.93 37.25
C GLU A 259 -18.14 31.95 35.72
N ALA A 260 -19.12 32.47 34.98
CA ALA A 260 -19.02 32.64 33.53
C ALA A 260 -17.81 33.49 33.12
N LYS A 261 -17.58 34.63 33.80
CA LYS A 261 -16.39 35.48 33.56
C LYS A 261 -15.08 34.76 33.88
N THR A 262 -15.06 33.97 34.94
CA THR A 262 -13.89 33.17 35.33
C THR A 262 -13.59 32.12 34.27
N VAL A 263 -14.60 31.39 33.79
CA VAL A 263 -14.47 30.38 32.75
C VAL A 263 -14.02 30.98 31.43
N THR A 264 -14.55 32.14 31.02
CA THR A 264 -14.09 32.83 29.80
C THR A 264 -12.63 33.26 29.91
N SER A 265 -12.21 33.80 31.07
CA SER A 265 -10.81 34.19 31.31
C SER A 265 -9.86 32.99 31.28
N GLN A 266 -10.26 31.87 31.90
CA GLN A 266 -9.49 30.62 31.85
C GLN A 266 -9.39 30.07 30.42
N TYR A 267 -10.49 30.09 29.67
CA TYR A 267 -10.50 29.68 28.27
C TYR A 267 -9.56 30.55 27.41
N ASP A 268 -9.64 31.87 27.55
CA ASP A 268 -8.78 32.80 26.80
C ASP A 268 -7.29 32.63 27.16
N ALA A 269 -6.99 32.36 28.43
CA ALA A 269 -5.63 32.06 28.87
C ALA A 269 -5.08 30.80 28.18
N VAL A 270 -5.84 29.71 28.21
CA VAL A 270 -5.48 28.43 27.57
C VAL A 270 -5.36 28.60 26.06
N LEU A 271 -6.29 29.29 25.42
CA LEU A 271 -6.24 29.59 23.98
C LEU A 271 -4.97 30.38 23.63
N SER A 272 -4.63 31.41 24.42
CA SER A 272 -3.42 32.21 24.20
C SER A 272 -2.14 31.38 24.32
N GLU A 273 -2.10 30.41 25.24
CA GLU A 273 -0.98 29.50 25.42
C GLU A 273 -0.85 28.54 24.23
N HIS A 274 -1.95 27.94 23.80
CA HIS A 274 -1.98 27.07 22.62
C HIS A 274 -1.51 27.81 21.36
N LEU A 275 -1.96 29.05 21.13
CA LEU A 275 -1.50 29.87 20.01
C LEU A 275 0.01 30.16 20.07
N LYS A 276 0.58 30.37 21.26
CA LYS A 276 2.04 30.54 21.44
C LYS A 276 2.79 29.25 21.12
N ILE A 277 2.29 28.10 21.59
CA ILE A 277 2.88 26.78 21.32
C ILE A 277 2.83 26.50 19.81
N GLU A 278 1.69 26.73 19.17
CA GLU A 278 1.50 26.53 17.74
C GLU A 278 2.47 27.39 16.92
N LYS A 279 2.60 28.69 17.24
CA LYS A 279 3.58 29.58 16.58
C LYS A 279 5.02 29.04 16.71
N LYS A 280 5.40 28.52 17.89
CA LYS A 280 6.72 27.89 18.09
C LYS A 280 6.89 26.63 17.25
N LEU A 281 5.86 25.79 17.14
CA LEU A 281 5.90 24.58 16.32
C LEU A 281 5.98 24.91 14.82
N ARG A 282 5.20 25.88 14.33
CA ARG A 282 5.29 26.37 12.95
C ARG A 282 6.69 26.92 12.64
N ALA A 283 7.29 27.68 13.55
CA ALA A 283 8.65 28.17 13.36
C ALA A 283 9.70 27.03 13.34
N LYS A 284 9.54 26.00 14.17
CA LYS A 284 10.41 24.80 14.12
C LYS A 284 10.23 24.05 12.80
N ARG A 285 8.99 23.82 12.37
CA ARG A 285 8.66 23.19 11.09
C ARG A 285 9.30 23.94 9.93
N LEU A 286 9.12 25.25 9.86
CA LEU A 286 9.72 26.09 8.81
C LEU A 286 11.25 25.96 8.77
N LYS A 287 11.92 25.95 9.94
CA LYS A 287 13.38 25.73 10.00
C LYS A 287 13.81 24.37 9.46
N PHE A 288 13.04 23.31 9.72
CA PHE A 288 13.32 21.99 9.17
C PHE A 288 13.04 21.93 7.66
N GLU A 289 11.93 22.51 7.20
CA GLU A 289 11.62 22.63 5.77
C GLU A 289 12.72 23.38 5.02
N THR A 290 13.20 24.51 5.54
CA THR A 290 14.33 25.24 4.94
C THR A 290 15.61 24.39 4.87
N LYS A 291 15.90 23.58 5.89
CA LYS A 291 17.05 22.67 5.87
C LYS A 291 16.88 21.57 4.84
N LEU A 292 15.69 20.98 4.73
CA LEU A 292 15.39 19.96 3.73
C LEU A 292 15.52 20.49 2.30
N VAL A 293 15.01 21.70 2.04
CA VAL A 293 15.19 22.38 0.75
C VAL A 293 16.67 22.63 0.47
N SER A 294 17.45 23.06 1.46
CA SER A 294 18.90 23.24 1.30
C SER A 294 19.63 21.94 0.99
N TRP A 295 19.24 20.81 1.60
CA TRP A 295 19.83 19.50 1.31
C TRP A 295 19.43 18.98 -0.07
N LEU A 296 18.18 19.18 -0.47
CA LEU A 296 17.70 18.84 -1.81
C LEU A 296 18.50 19.61 -2.87
N ASN A 297 18.62 20.93 -2.73
CA ASN A 297 19.39 21.75 -3.66
C ASN A 297 20.87 21.34 -3.73
N LYS A 298 21.45 20.91 -2.60
CA LYS A 298 22.82 20.40 -2.59
C LYS A 298 22.92 19.07 -3.33
N PHE A 299 22.00 18.15 -3.09
CA PHE A 299 21.97 16.86 -3.80
C PHE A 299 21.76 17.03 -5.30
N ASP A 300 20.86 17.93 -5.71
CA ASP A 300 20.63 18.24 -7.13
C ASP A 300 21.88 18.85 -7.78
N ALA A 301 22.59 19.73 -7.07
CA ALA A 301 23.86 20.28 -7.54
C ALA A 301 24.95 19.19 -7.66
N ASP A 302 25.10 18.34 -6.64
CA ASP A 302 26.10 17.27 -6.62
C ASP A 302 25.83 16.25 -7.75
N THR A 303 24.58 15.86 -7.97
CA THR A 303 24.20 14.94 -9.06
C THR A 303 24.37 15.56 -10.45
N TYR A 304 24.10 16.85 -10.62
CA TYR A 304 24.38 17.56 -11.86
C TYR A 304 25.89 17.60 -12.16
N ASN A 305 26.71 17.94 -11.15
CA ASN A 305 28.16 17.97 -11.30
C ASN A 305 28.74 16.59 -11.65
N GLU A 306 28.29 15.52 -10.98
CA GLU A 306 28.70 14.15 -11.33
C GLU A 306 28.33 13.77 -12.78
N GLN A 307 27.16 14.19 -13.25
CA GLN A 307 26.73 13.94 -14.63
C GLN A 307 27.59 14.72 -15.62
N GLU A 308 27.91 15.98 -15.32
CA GLU A 308 28.78 16.82 -16.14
C GLU A 308 30.18 16.23 -16.25
N GLU A 309 30.78 15.80 -15.14
CA GLU A 309 32.08 15.12 -15.13
C GLU A 309 32.06 13.84 -15.98
N ARG A 310 31.02 13.00 -15.85
CA ARG A 310 30.86 11.79 -16.68
C ARG A 310 30.74 12.14 -18.17
N MET A 311 30.01 13.19 -18.50
CA MET A 311 29.86 13.65 -19.89
C MET A 311 31.17 14.17 -20.46
N ASP A 312 31.98 14.86 -19.67
CA ASP A 312 33.29 15.35 -20.10
C ASP A 312 34.31 14.22 -20.29
N VAL A 313 34.33 13.21 -19.40
CA VAL A 313 35.11 11.99 -19.61
C VAL A 313 34.71 11.31 -20.92
N LEU A 314 33.40 11.19 -21.19
CA LEU A 314 32.91 10.56 -22.41
C LEU A 314 33.28 11.39 -23.65
N ARG A 315 33.13 12.72 -23.61
CA ARG A 315 33.56 13.63 -24.69
C ARG A 315 35.05 13.48 -24.98
N ASN A 316 35.89 13.37 -23.95
CA ASN A 316 37.32 13.18 -24.12
C ASN A 316 37.63 11.82 -24.75
N SER A 317 36.97 10.74 -24.31
CA SER A 317 37.12 9.42 -24.92
C SER A 317 36.71 9.41 -26.40
N PHE A 318 35.64 10.13 -26.78
CA PHE A 318 35.23 10.26 -28.17
C PHE A 318 36.24 11.05 -29.01
N LYS A 319 36.84 12.11 -28.45
CA LYS A 319 37.90 12.86 -29.12
C LYS A 319 39.12 11.98 -29.36
N GLU A 320 39.52 11.18 -28.38
CA GLU A 320 40.64 10.24 -28.51
C GLU A 320 40.37 9.16 -29.56
N GLN A 321 39.20 8.51 -29.51
CA GLN A 321 38.80 7.50 -30.50
C GLN A 321 38.75 8.07 -31.92
N ARG A 322 38.25 9.30 -32.07
CA ARG A 322 38.21 9.99 -33.36
C ARG A 322 39.62 10.28 -33.87
N ALA A 323 40.53 10.74 -33.01
CA ALA A 323 41.92 10.97 -33.38
C ALA A 323 42.61 9.66 -33.83
N GLN A 324 42.40 8.56 -33.10
CA GLN A 324 42.91 7.23 -33.48
C GLN A 324 42.33 6.75 -34.81
N PHE A 325 41.03 6.96 -35.04
CA PHE A 325 40.38 6.59 -36.29
C PHE A 325 40.92 7.39 -37.47
N GLU A 326 41.12 8.71 -37.31
CA GLU A 326 41.70 9.57 -38.33
C GLU A 326 43.15 9.16 -38.67
N GLN A 327 43.94 8.77 -37.68
CA GLN A 327 45.29 8.22 -37.88
C GLN A 327 45.26 6.92 -38.70
N LEU A 328 44.48 5.92 -38.29
CA LEU A 328 44.34 4.64 -39.00
C LEU A 328 43.79 4.83 -40.42
N TRP A 329 42.88 5.77 -40.60
CA TRP A 329 42.33 6.10 -41.90
C TRP A 329 43.39 6.67 -42.84
N ASN A 330 44.23 7.58 -42.34
CA ASN A 330 45.34 8.15 -43.10
C ASN A 330 46.38 7.09 -43.46
N GLU A 331 46.76 6.21 -42.52
CA GLU A 331 47.67 5.09 -42.79
C GLU A 331 47.13 4.18 -43.91
N LYS A 332 45.85 3.78 -43.81
CA LYS A 332 45.19 2.95 -44.83
C LYS A 332 45.12 3.65 -46.19
N LEU A 333 44.93 4.97 -46.21
CA LEU A 333 44.95 5.76 -47.43
C LEU A 333 46.34 5.78 -48.06
N GLU A 334 47.40 5.94 -47.26
CA GLU A 334 48.79 5.90 -47.71
C GLU A 334 49.17 4.52 -48.27
N GLU A 335 48.79 3.43 -47.58
CA GLU A 335 48.98 2.06 -48.08
C GLU A 335 48.29 1.83 -49.43
N SER A 336 47.04 2.30 -49.56
CA SER A 336 46.28 2.23 -50.81
C SER A 336 46.97 3.00 -51.94
N LEU A 337 47.49 4.20 -51.66
CA LEU A 337 48.26 4.99 -52.62
C LEU A 337 49.59 4.32 -52.99
N ALA A 338 50.29 3.70 -52.03
CA ALA A 338 51.52 2.94 -52.28
C ALA A 338 51.26 1.73 -53.18
N LEU A 339 50.22 0.94 -52.88
CA LEU A 339 49.77 -0.16 -53.73
C LEU A 339 49.40 0.31 -55.14
N PHE A 340 48.72 1.46 -55.25
CA PHE A 340 48.40 2.05 -56.54
C PHE A 340 49.68 2.42 -57.34
N ARG A 341 50.68 3.02 -56.69
CA ARG A 341 51.99 3.35 -57.31
C ARG A 341 52.71 2.09 -57.79
N ILE A 342 52.79 1.05 -56.97
CA ILE A 342 53.40 -0.25 -57.32
C ILE A 342 52.67 -0.87 -58.51
N ASN A 343 51.33 -0.95 -58.46
CA ASN A 343 50.52 -1.51 -59.53
C ASN A 343 50.67 -0.72 -60.85
N ARG A 344 50.74 0.61 -60.77
CA ARG A 344 51.00 1.47 -61.94
C ARG A 344 52.38 1.20 -62.54
N ALA A 345 53.43 1.16 -61.71
CA ALA A 345 54.79 0.84 -62.15
C ALA A 345 54.85 -0.55 -62.81
N ALA A 346 54.26 -1.57 -62.18
CA ALA A 346 54.17 -2.92 -62.73
C ALA A 346 53.48 -2.95 -64.10
N ARG A 347 52.38 -2.21 -64.30
CA ARG A 347 51.71 -2.10 -65.60
C ARG A 347 52.61 -1.45 -66.66
N ILE A 348 53.39 -0.42 -66.30
CA ILE A 348 54.33 0.24 -67.20
C ILE A 348 55.42 -0.75 -67.62
N ILE A 349 56.08 -1.42 -66.66
CA ILE A 349 57.11 -2.43 -66.91
C ILE A 349 56.55 -3.55 -67.81
N GLN A 350 55.36 -4.07 -67.49
CA GLN A 350 54.69 -5.09 -68.30
C GLN A 350 54.42 -4.62 -69.74
N ARG A 351 54.01 -3.36 -69.94
CA ARG A 351 53.80 -2.78 -71.28
C ARG A 351 55.10 -2.73 -72.08
N PHE A 352 56.19 -2.22 -71.49
CA PHE A 352 57.51 -2.17 -72.14
C PHE A 352 58.04 -3.58 -72.43
N TRP A 353 57.95 -4.51 -71.47
CA TRP A 353 58.33 -5.91 -71.66
C TRP A 353 57.56 -6.58 -72.81
N ARG A 354 56.25 -6.36 -72.91
CA ARG A 354 55.42 -6.86 -74.03
C ARG A 354 55.84 -6.28 -75.38
N LYS A 355 56.39 -5.05 -75.41
CA LYS A 355 56.91 -4.39 -76.62
C LYS A 355 58.30 -4.91 -77.00
N TYR A 356 59.19 -5.12 -76.03
CA TYR A 356 60.57 -5.59 -76.24
C TYR A 356 60.70 -7.11 -76.44
N ARG A 357 59.72 -7.91 -75.98
CA ARG A 357 59.75 -9.36 -76.18
C ARG A 357 59.78 -9.67 -77.69
N PRO A 358 60.88 -10.23 -78.22
CA PRO A 358 61.02 -10.43 -79.65
C PRO A 358 59.90 -11.32 -80.19
N PRO A 359 59.36 -11.07 -81.40
CA PRO A 359 58.25 -11.83 -81.98
C PRO A 359 58.56 -13.31 -82.24
N GLN A 360 59.78 -13.78 -81.94
CA GLN A 360 60.21 -15.17 -82.16
C GLN A 360 59.36 -16.21 -81.42
N GLN A 361 58.80 -15.91 -80.24
CA GLN A 361 57.89 -16.83 -79.55
C GLN A 361 56.42 -16.76 -80.02
N LYS A 362 56.00 -15.72 -80.77
CA LYS A 362 54.68 -15.69 -81.45
C LYS A 362 54.65 -16.62 -82.67
N LYS A 363 55.81 -16.99 -83.23
CA LYS A 363 55.92 -17.96 -84.34
C LYS A 363 55.71 -19.42 -83.88
N GLN A 364 56.07 -19.79 -82.64
CA GLN A 364 55.85 -21.16 -82.14
C GLN A 364 54.39 -21.44 -81.73
N LYS A 365 53.64 -20.45 -81.21
CA LYS A 365 52.22 -20.64 -80.84
C LYS A 365 51.24 -20.66 -82.02
N LYS A 366 51.66 -20.23 -83.22
CA LYS A 366 50.86 -20.43 -84.46
C LYS A 366 50.94 -21.86 -84.99
N LYS A 367 51.93 -22.68 -84.59
CA LYS A 367 52.05 -24.08 -85.05
C LYS A 367 51.22 -25.09 -84.25
N THR A 368 50.82 -24.80 -83.01
CA THR A 368 50.02 -25.74 -82.18
C THR A 368 48.51 -25.52 -82.23
N LYS A 369 48.01 -24.45 -82.85
CA LYS A 369 46.56 -24.21 -83.02
C LYS A 369 45.88 -25.02 -84.14
N LYS A 370 46.59 -25.92 -84.85
CA LYS A 370 45.98 -26.81 -85.86
C LYS A 370 45.58 -28.21 -85.36
N LYS A 371 45.87 -28.60 -84.11
CA LYS A 371 45.49 -29.93 -83.56
C LYS A 371 44.85 -29.84 -82.17
N LYS A 372 43.59 -29.38 -82.10
CA LYS A 372 42.63 -29.77 -81.04
C LYS A 372 41.21 -29.31 -81.43
N LYS A 373 40.70 -29.87 -82.54
CA LYS A 373 39.26 -30.11 -82.72
C LYS A 373 39.00 -31.50 -82.12
N PHE A 374 38.59 -31.60 -80.85
CA PHE A 374 37.71 -32.67 -80.33
C PHE A 374 37.50 -32.52 -78.81
N LYS A 375 36.27 -32.80 -78.36
CA LYS A 375 35.70 -32.72 -77.00
C LYS A 375 35.45 -31.27 -76.54
N GLY A 376 34.23 -30.78 -76.31
CA GLY A 376 32.94 -31.36 -75.94
C GLY A 376 32.34 -30.43 -74.85
N PRO A 377 31.05 -30.04 -74.88
CA PRO A 377 30.52 -29.01 -73.99
C PRO A 377 30.08 -29.60 -72.64
N ILE A 378 30.98 -29.73 -71.66
CA ILE A 378 30.62 -30.19 -70.30
C ILE A 378 31.31 -29.33 -69.21
N GLY A 379 31.21 -28.01 -69.29
CA GLY A 379 31.90 -27.13 -68.32
C GLY A 379 31.16 -25.88 -67.86
N LYS A 380 29.98 -25.58 -68.42
CA LYS A 380 29.27 -24.33 -68.10
C LYS A 380 28.21 -24.45 -66.99
N ALA A 381 27.97 -25.65 -66.44
CA ALA A 381 27.03 -25.84 -65.33
C ALA A 381 27.68 -25.68 -63.93
N ALA A 382 28.98 -25.95 -63.77
CA ALA A 382 29.61 -25.99 -62.44
C ALA A 382 30.01 -24.62 -61.86
N ARG A 383 29.86 -23.50 -62.60
CA ARG A 383 30.29 -22.16 -62.13
C ARG A 383 29.17 -21.23 -61.67
N LYS A 384 27.91 -21.67 -61.72
CA LYS A 384 26.77 -20.89 -61.19
C LYS A 384 26.39 -21.22 -59.74
N LEU A 385 26.94 -22.28 -59.14
CA LEU A 385 26.65 -22.68 -57.75
C LEU A 385 27.66 -22.17 -56.70
N ALA A 386 28.78 -21.57 -57.09
CA ALA A 386 29.82 -21.12 -56.15
C ALA A 386 29.77 -19.60 -55.84
N ARG A 387 28.65 -18.92 -56.14
CA ARG A 387 28.52 -17.47 -55.95
C ARG A 387 27.26 -17.03 -55.20
N SER A 388 26.47 -17.95 -54.64
CA SER A 388 25.36 -17.61 -53.75
C SER A 388 25.73 -17.52 -52.26
N ASP A 389 26.90 -18.01 -51.86
CA ASP A 389 27.24 -18.18 -50.44
C ASP A 389 28.45 -17.34 -49.99
N ARG A 390 28.52 -16.06 -50.37
CA ARG A 390 29.40 -15.08 -49.73
C ARG A 390 28.77 -13.70 -49.64
#